data_AF-A0A841AXT1-F1
#
_entry.id   AF-A0A841AXT1-F1
#
_cell.length_a   1.000
_cell.length_b   1.000
_cell.length_c   1.000
_cell.angle_alpha   90.00
_cell.angle_beta   90.00
_cell.angle_gamma   90.00
#
_symmetry.space_group_name_H-M   'P 1'
#
loop_
_entity.id
_entity.type
_entity.pdbx_description
1 polymer ?
#
loop_
_entity_poly.entity_id
_entity_poly.type
_entity_poly.pdbx_seq_one_letter_code
_entity_poly.pdbx_strand_id
1 'polypeptide(L)'
;MPALATTPAGTSPAPESTAEDAEGVARGLDAWASKLKEETGEGKVLGDHAAVDRWAAAVGRWLVDATLLADIPSLRSALRAFQEAGMRLQPGGHTMRLEAVVTSLAEVAQAALDRAEQATLADTLDPKSWAAKMLLLAHREPHITSSDVCSRLGVHEAQISRSGKMLMERGLVVKTRLGRSKGWYATPRGEAVAKQLADRGNE
;
A
#
# COMPACT_ATOMS: atom_id res chain seq x y z
N MET A 1 -27.58 -48.07 8.75
CA MET A 1 -27.14 -46.77 8.18
C MET A 1 -27.06 -45.77 9.32
N PRO A 2 -25.86 -45.32 9.75
CA PRO A 2 -25.76 -44.28 10.76
C PRO A 2 -25.68 -42.89 10.11
N ALA A 3 -26.38 -41.94 10.70
CA ALA A 3 -26.41 -40.54 10.31
C ALA A 3 -25.06 -39.87 10.59
N LEU A 4 -24.50 -39.20 9.58
CA LEU A 4 -23.35 -38.31 9.71
C LEU A 4 -23.79 -37.01 10.37
N ALA A 5 -23.27 -36.73 11.55
CA ALA A 5 -23.40 -35.45 12.22
C ALA A 5 -22.48 -34.42 11.54
N THR A 6 -23.07 -33.36 11.01
CA THR A 6 -22.36 -32.23 10.42
C THR A 6 -21.96 -31.26 11.54
N THR A 7 -20.65 -31.15 11.81
CA THR A 7 -20.09 -30.12 12.70
C THR A 7 -20.14 -28.76 11.98
N PRO A 8 -20.66 -27.68 12.58
CA PRO A 8 -20.55 -26.36 11.98
C PRO A 8 -19.11 -25.85 12.11
N ALA A 9 -18.58 -25.37 10.99
CA ALA A 9 -17.27 -24.74 10.89
C ALA A 9 -17.20 -23.54 11.85
N GLY A 10 -16.16 -23.52 12.69
CA GLY A 10 -15.83 -22.39 13.54
C GLY A 10 -15.52 -21.17 12.69
N THR A 11 -16.31 -20.11 12.88
CA THR A 11 -15.97 -18.76 12.45
C THR A 11 -14.75 -18.32 13.25
N SER A 12 -13.56 -18.42 12.67
CA SER A 12 -12.38 -17.74 13.21
C SER A 12 -12.62 -16.22 13.12
N PRO A 13 -12.55 -15.47 14.23
CA PRO A 13 -12.54 -14.02 14.17
C PRO A 13 -11.25 -13.57 13.46
N ALA A 14 -11.36 -12.54 12.63
CA ALA A 14 -10.21 -11.86 12.04
C ALA A 14 -9.27 -11.37 13.16
N PRO A 15 -7.94 -11.35 12.95
CA PRO A 15 -7.02 -10.87 13.98
C PRO A 15 -7.26 -9.37 14.19
N GLU A 16 -7.71 -9.00 15.39
CA GLU A 16 -7.63 -7.64 15.88
C GLU A 16 -6.13 -7.27 15.94
N SER A 17 -5.62 -6.54 14.94
CA SER A 17 -4.28 -5.96 15.05
C SER A 17 -4.32 -4.88 16.13
N THR A 18 -3.52 -5.07 17.17
CA THR A 18 -3.68 -4.43 18.47
C THR A 18 -2.88 -3.13 18.59
N ALA A 19 -3.16 -2.36 19.64
CA ALA A 19 -2.32 -1.22 20.05
C ALA A 19 -0.87 -1.64 20.36
N GLU A 20 -0.63 -2.90 20.73
CA GLU A 20 0.70 -3.45 21.00
C GLU A 20 1.54 -3.56 19.71
N ASP A 21 0.90 -3.86 18.57
CA ASP A 21 1.57 -3.92 17.27
C ASP A 21 2.05 -2.52 16.83
N ALA A 22 1.22 -1.50 17.02
CA ALA A 22 1.58 -0.10 16.75
C ALA A 22 2.71 0.41 17.67
N GLU A 23 2.70 0.03 18.96
CA GLU A 23 3.78 0.37 19.90
C GLU A 23 5.09 -0.37 19.57
N GLY A 24 5.00 -1.58 19.03
CA GLY A 24 6.14 -2.33 18.50
C GLY A 24 6.79 -1.62 17.31
N VAL A 25 5.98 -1.12 16.36
CA VAL A 25 6.46 -0.34 15.21
C VAL A 25 7.10 0.96 15.66
N ALA A 26 6.49 1.72 16.57
CA ALA A 26 7.07 2.96 17.07
C ALA A 26 8.46 2.75 17.74
N ARG A 27 8.59 1.74 18.60
CA ARG A 27 9.89 1.40 19.23
C ARG A 27 10.93 0.94 18.22
N GLY A 28 10.50 0.19 17.20
CA GLY A 28 11.37 -0.22 16.11
C GLY A 28 11.96 0.96 15.35
N LEU A 29 11.13 1.96 15.03
CA LEU A 29 11.54 3.20 14.36
C LEU A 29 12.66 3.91 15.13
N ASP A 30 12.43 4.17 16.42
CA ASP A 30 13.39 4.88 17.25
C ASP A 30 14.74 4.14 17.32
N ALA A 31 14.70 2.82 17.46
CA ALA A 31 15.89 1.98 17.56
C ALA A 31 16.74 2.01 16.27
N TRP A 32 16.14 1.77 15.10
CA TRP A 32 16.92 1.73 13.86
C TRP A 32 17.30 3.13 13.35
N ALA A 33 16.48 4.15 13.60
CA ALA A 33 16.74 5.53 13.16
C ALA A 33 17.86 6.18 13.98
N SER A 34 17.91 5.90 15.29
CA SER A 34 19.05 6.30 16.13
C SER A 34 20.34 5.69 15.61
N LYS A 35 20.31 4.39 15.30
CA LYS A 35 21.45 3.70 14.70
C LYS A 35 21.86 4.30 13.37
N LEU A 36 20.91 4.58 12.47
CA LEU A 36 21.20 5.24 11.20
C LEU A 36 21.85 6.61 11.41
N LYS A 37 21.39 7.38 12.41
CA LYS A 37 21.93 8.71 12.71
C LYS A 37 23.39 8.64 13.18
N GLU A 38 23.74 7.72 14.07
CA GLU A 38 25.13 7.45 14.49
C GLU A 38 26.04 7.10 13.30
N GLU A 39 25.52 6.33 12.37
CA GLU A 39 26.30 5.80 11.23
C GLU A 39 26.47 6.83 10.11
N THR A 40 25.64 7.87 10.13
CA THR A 40 25.63 8.97 9.15
C THR A 40 26.09 10.31 9.75
N GLY A 41 26.41 10.36 11.05
CA GLY A 41 26.93 11.53 11.75
C GLY A 41 27.84 11.12 12.89
N GLU A 42 29.01 11.76 12.99
CA GLU A 42 30.08 11.50 13.98
C GLU A 42 31.12 10.40 13.63
N GLY A 43 31.34 10.11 12.34
CA GLY A 43 32.61 9.54 11.86
C GLY A 43 32.91 8.09 12.26
N LYS A 44 31.98 7.37 12.90
CA LYS A 44 32.05 5.91 13.04
C LYS A 44 31.20 5.29 11.97
N VAL A 45 31.81 5.06 10.81
CA VAL A 45 31.13 4.46 9.68
C VAL A 45 31.06 2.94 9.86
N LEU A 46 29.87 2.38 9.63
CA LEU A 46 29.63 1.01 9.18
C LEU A 46 30.40 0.74 7.89
N GLY A 47 31.73 0.58 8.01
CA GLY A 47 32.59 0.08 6.94
C GLY A 47 32.43 -1.43 6.73
N ASP A 48 31.71 -2.12 7.63
CA ASP A 48 31.38 -3.53 7.50
C ASP A 48 30.07 -3.73 6.74
N HIS A 49 30.16 -4.20 5.50
CA HIS A 49 29.01 -4.56 4.66
C HIS A 49 28.05 -5.52 5.39
N ALA A 50 28.55 -6.46 6.18
CA ALA A 50 27.70 -7.42 6.87
C ALA A 50 26.82 -6.75 7.93
N ALA A 51 27.31 -5.70 8.58
CA ALA A 51 26.55 -4.95 9.55
C ALA A 51 25.53 -4.02 8.88
N VAL A 52 25.84 -3.43 7.72
CA VAL A 52 24.87 -2.71 6.88
C VAL A 52 23.74 -3.65 6.43
N ASP A 53 24.07 -4.84 5.97
CA ASP A 53 23.09 -5.81 5.48
C ASP A 53 22.16 -6.31 6.61
N ARG A 54 22.69 -6.53 7.81
CA ARG A 54 21.87 -6.87 8.99
C ARG A 54 20.92 -5.74 9.37
N TRP A 55 21.40 -4.49 9.36
CA TRP A 55 20.56 -3.33 9.60
C TRP A 55 19.46 -3.21 8.53
N ALA A 56 19.83 -3.33 7.25
CA ALA A 56 18.89 -3.28 6.12
C ALA A 56 17.79 -4.35 6.25
N ALA A 57 18.14 -5.57 6.65
CA ALA A 57 17.17 -6.65 6.84
C ALA A 57 16.21 -6.37 8.01
N ALA A 58 16.69 -5.77 9.10
CA ALA A 58 15.85 -5.39 10.23
C ALA A 58 14.88 -4.26 9.85
N VAL A 59 15.38 -3.22 9.20
CA VAL A 59 14.57 -2.09 8.71
C VAL A 59 13.57 -2.54 7.64
N GLY A 60 13.97 -3.45 6.75
CA GLY A 60 13.10 -4.02 5.73
C GLY A 60 11.91 -4.76 6.34
N ARG A 61 12.12 -5.58 7.38
CA ARG A 61 11.03 -6.23 8.12
C ARG A 61 10.11 -5.21 8.79
N TRP A 62 10.70 -4.23 9.47
CA TRP A 62 9.95 -3.14 10.10
C TRP A 62 9.09 -2.35 9.11
N LEU A 63 9.61 -2.04 7.91
CA LEU A 63 8.86 -1.37 6.85
C LEU A 63 7.69 -2.22 6.36
N VAL A 64 7.84 -3.54 6.26
CA VAL A 64 6.75 -4.45 5.90
C VAL A 64 5.63 -4.36 6.93
N ASP A 65 5.94 -4.45 8.22
CA ASP A 65 4.94 -4.38 9.30
C ASP A 65 4.21 -3.03 9.29
N ALA A 66 4.97 -1.91 9.20
CA ALA A 66 4.39 -0.57 9.11
C ALA A 66 3.49 -0.40 7.86
N THR A 67 3.85 -1.04 6.74
CA THR A 67 3.04 -1.03 5.51
C THR A 67 1.74 -1.81 5.68
N LEU A 68 1.81 -3.00 6.29
CA LEU A 68 0.65 -3.87 6.50
C LEU A 68 -0.36 -3.25 7.48
N LEU A 69 0.13 -2.55 8.50
CA LEU A 69 -0.68 -1.82 9.46
C LEU A 69 -1.17 -0.45 8.95
N ALA A 70 -0.76 -0.05 7.74
CA ALA A 70 -1.01 1.28 7.19
C ALA A 70 -0.63 2.42 8.16
N ASP A 71 0.48 2.26 8.90
CA ASP A 71 0.97 3.25 9.87
C ASP A 71 1.63 4.44 9.15
N ILE A 72 0.78 5.33 8.64
CA ILE A 72 1.18 6.54 7.90
C ILE A 72 2.16 7.41 8.70
N PRO A 73 1.94 7.71 10.01
CA PRO A 73 2.91 8.46 10.81
C PRO A 73 4.31 7.83 10.81
N SER A 74 4.41 6.53 11.05
CA SER A 74 5.70 5.82 11.08
C SER A 74 6.37 5.80 9.71
N LEU A 75 5.63 5.53 8.63
CA LEU A 75 6.16 5.52 7.27
C LEU A 75 6.70 6.89 6.84
N ARG A 76 6.01 7.99 7.19
CA ARG A 76 6.49 9.36 6.94
C ARG A 76 7.77 9.68 7.71
N SER A 77 7.83 9.28 8.97
CA SER A 77 9.03 9.48 9.80
C SER A 77 10.22 8.69 9.27
N ALA A 78 10.01 7.44 8.83
CA ALA A 78 11.03 6.61 8.21
C ALA A 78 11.57 7.23 6.91
N LEU A 79 10.67 7.64 6.01
CA LEU A 79 11.05 8.31 4.76
C LEU A 79 11.92 9.54 5.03
N ARG A 80 11.52 10.38 5.99
CA ARG A 80 12.31 11.56 6.39
C ARG A 80 13.69 11.15 6.91
N ALA A 81 13.78 10.15 7.79
CA ALA A 81 15.04 9.67 8.32
C ALA A 81 15.99 9.16 7.22
N PHE A 82 15.47 8.45 6.21
CA PHE A 82 16.28 8.01 5.06
C PHE A 82 16.73 9.18 4.19
N GLN A 83 15.86 10.16 3.92
CA GLN A 83 16.22 11.36 3.14
C GLN A 83 17.31 12.17 3.86
N GLU A 84 17.17 12.40 5.16
CA GLU A 84 18.17 13.10 5.98
C GLU A 84 19.50 12.34 6.05
N ALA A 85 19.46 11.01 6.10
CA ALA A 85 20.65 10.17 6.02
C ALA A 85 21.32 10.26 4.64
N GLY A 86 20.54 10.17 3.56
CA GLY A 86 21.03 10.31 2.19
C GLY A 86 21.74 11.64 1.94
N MET A 87 21.22 12.74 2.51
CA MET A 87 21.86 14.07 2.42
C MET A 87 23.21 14.17 3.16
N ARG A 88 23.48 13.28 4.13
CA ARG A 88 24.74 13.24 4.90
C ARG A 88 25.76 12.29 4.31
N LEU A 89 25.31 11.26 3.61
CA LEU A 89 26.17 10.30 2.94
C LEU A 89 26.81 10.94 1.71
N GLN A 90 28.13 10.82 1.60
CA GLN A 90 28.86 11.28 0.43
C GLN A 90 28.83 10.20 -0.66
N PRO A 91 28.60 10.58 -1.93
CA PRO A 91 28.60 9.63 -3.03
C PRO A 91 29.99 9.06 -3.28
N GLY A 92 30.07 7.73 -3.30
CA GLY A 92 31.33 7.00 -3.54
C GLY A 92 32.26 6.94 -2.31
N GLY A 93 32.93 5.79 -2.15
CA GLY A 93 33.84 5.53 -1.03
C GLY A 93 33.35 4.40 -0.12
N HIS A 94 33.82 4.41 1.14
CA HIS A 94 33.58 3.36 2.13
C HIS A 94 32.12 3.28 2.63
N THR A 95 31.30 4.30 2.34
CA THR A 95 29.87 4.36 2.67
C THR A 95 28.95 3.94 1.53
N MET A 96 29.48 3.58 0.35
CA MET A 96 28.69 3.34 -0.86
C MET A 96 27.60 2.26 -0.66
N ARG A 97 27.88 1.22 0.12
CA ARG A 97 26.88 0.18 0.44
C ARG A 97 25.72 0.74 1.25
N LEU A 98 26.02 1.55 2.28
CA LEU A 98 25.01 2.17 3.12
C LEU A 98 24.17 3.18 2.33
N GLU A 99 24.81 3.99 1.47
CA GLU A 99 24.14 4.91 0.55
C GLU A 99 23.12 4.19 -0.34
N ALA A 100 23.54 3.11 -1.01
CA ALA A 100 22.68 2.33 -1.89
C ALA A 100 21.48 1.73 -1.13
N VAL A 101 21.71 1.23 0.08
CA VAL A 101 20.65 0.68 0.94
C VAL A 101 19.69 1.77 1.40
N VAL A 102 20.17 2.89 1.90
CA VAL A 102 19.33 4.01 2.37
C VAL A 102 18.46 4.55 1.24
N THR A 103 19.03 4.70 0.04
CA THR A 103 18.28 5.14 -1.15
C THR A 103 17.18 4.15 -1.50
N SER A 104 17.51 2.86 -1.53
CA SER A 104 16.54 1.80 -1.82
C SER A 104 15.42 1.75 -0.78
N LEU A 105 15.75 1.90 0.51
CA LEU A 105 14.77 1.92 1.60
C LEU A 105 13.89 3.18 1.56
N ALA A 106 14.43 4.33 1.14
CA ALA A 106 13.65 5.54 0.92
C ALA A 106 12.59 5.35 -0.17
N GLU A 107 12.96 4.74 -1.30
CA GLU A 107 12.02 4.41 -2.39
C GLU A 107 10.93 3.44 -1.92
N VAL A 108 11.31 2.41 -1.16
CA VAL A 108 10.36 1.46 -0.58
C VAL A 108 9.42 2.14 0.42
N ALA A 109 9.94 3.02 1.29
CA ALA A 109 9.14 3.76 2.27
C ALA A 109 8.15 4.71 1.59
N GLN A 110 8.56 5.40 0.52
CA GLN A 110 7.65 6.22 -0.29
C GLN A 110 6.54 5.38 -0.91
N ALA A 111 6.89 4.25 -1.55
CA ALA A 111 5.90 3.36 -2.14
C ALA A 111 4.94 2.75 -1.10
N ALA A 112 5.44 2.45 0.11
CA ALA A 112 4.63 2.02 1.23
C ALA A 112 3.66 3.11 1.71
N LEU A 113 4.15 4.34 1.85
CA LEU A 113 3.33 5.49 2.23
C LEU A 113 2.22 5.75 1.20
N ASP A 114 2.55 5.75 -0.09
CA ASP A 114 1.56 5.94 -1.16
C ASP A 114 0.46 4.87 -1.07
N ARG A 115 0.82 3.61 -0.78
CA ARG A 115 -0.14 2.51 -0.61
C ARG A 115 -1.01 2.67 0.64
N ALA A 116 -0.44 3.12 1.75
CA ALA A 116 -1.17 3.37 3.00
C ALA A 116 -2.12 4.58 2.89
N GLU A 117 -1.72 5.64 2.19
CA GLU A 117 -2.58 6.78 1.91
C GLU A 117 -3.72 6.40 0.97
N GLN A 118 -3.41 5.62 -0.08
CA GLN A 118 -4.44 4.98 -0.88
C GLN A 118 -5.35 4.13 0.00
N ALA A 119 -4.83 3.38 1.00
CA ALA A 119 -5.57 2.50 1.96
C ALA A 119 -6.79 3.22 2.50
N THR A 120 -6.48 4.29 3.22
CA THR A 120 -7.43 5.21 3.83
C THR A 120 -8.43 5.78 2.83
N LEU A 121 -7.97 6.19 1.64
CA LEU A 121 -8.87 6.78 0.65
C LEU A 121 -9.91 5.80 0.10
N ALA A 122 -9.59 4.51 -0.06
CA ALA A 122 -10.59 3.56 -0.55
C ALA A 122 -11.73 3.33 0.42
N ASP A 123 -11.45 3.36 1.73
CA ASP A 123 -12.46 3.15 2.78
C ASP A 123 -13.51 4.28 2.80
N THR A 124 -13.17 5.45 2.26
CA THR A 124 -14.07 6.61 2.14
C THR A 124 -14.91 6.62 0.86
N LEU A 125 -14.88 5.56 0.05
CA LEU A 125 -15.63 5.50 -1.21
C LEU A 125 -17.14 5.33 -0.91
N ASP A 126 -17.94 6.36 -1.22
CA ASP A 126 -19.39 6.29 -1.09
C ASP A 126 -19.97 5.17 -1.98
N PRO A 127 -20.64 4.15 -1.40
CA PRO A 127 -21.22 3.04 -2.15
C PRO A 127 -22.23 3.46 -3.22
N LYS A 128 -22.90 4.61 -3.04
CA LYS A 128 -23.91 5.11 -3.98
C LYS A 128 -23.30 5.96 -5.11
N SER A 129 -22.02 6.30 -5.00
CA SER A 129 -21.32 7.14 -5.98
C SER A 129 -21.14 6.45 -7.34
N TRP A 130 -20.97 7.27 -8.39
CA TRP A 130 -20.64 6.76 -9.72
C TRP A 130 -19.29 6.02 -9.77
N ALA A 131 -18.34 6.41 -8.92
CA ALA A 131 -17.07 5.74 -8.77
C ALA A 131 -17.24 4.32 -8.21
N ALA A 132 -18.04 4.14 -7.16
CA ALA A 132 -18.36 2.80 -6.64
C ALA A 132 -19.03 1.91 -7.71
N LYS A 133 -20.03 2.43 -8.42
CA LYS A 133 -20.71 1.70 -9.51
C LYS A 133 -19.76 1.34 -10.64
N MET A 134 -18.88 2.26 -11.05
CA MET A 134 -17.86 2.01 -12.06
C MET A 134 -16.85 0.94 -11.62
N LEU A 135 -16.41 0.97 -10.35
CA LEU A 135 -15.50 -0.03 -9.78
C LEU A 135 -16.13 -1.43 -9.79
N LEU A 136 -17.41 -1.54 -9.40
CA LEU A 136 -18.15 -2.81 -9.47
C LEU A 136 -18.22 -3.37 -10.89
N LEU A 137 -18.45 -2.51 -11.90
CA LEU A 137 -18.43 -2.92 -13.29
C LEU A 137 -17.04 -3.39 -13.74
N ALA A 138 -15.98 -2.65 -13.42
CA ALA A 138 -14.61 -3.02 -13.77
C ALA A 138 -14.11 -4.29 -13.06
N HIS A 139 -14.65 -4.58 -11.87
CA HIS A 139 -14.38 -5.83 -11.16
C HIS A 139 -15.07 -7.03 -11.82
N ARG A 140 -16.34 -6.87 -12.21
CA ARG A 140 -17.12 -7.95 -12.85
C ARG A 140 -16.65 -8.23 -14.28
N GLU A 141 -16.21 -7.20 -14.98
CA GLU A 141 -15.86 -7.27 -16.40
C GLU A 141 -14.53 -6.57 -16.67
N PRO A 142 -13.41 -7.33 -16.62
CA PRO A 142 -12.11 -6.82 -16.99
C PRO A 142 -12.12 -6.22 -18.39
N HIS A 143 -11.40 -5.11 -18.57
CA HIS A 143 -11.32 -4.35 -19.82
C HIS A 143 -12.59 -3.58 -20.23
N ILE A 144 -13.55 -3.36 -19.32
CA ILE A 144 -14.72 -2.52 -19.63
C ILE A 144 -14.29 -1.12 -20.09
N THR A 145 -14.82 -0.62 -21.20
CA THR A 145 -14.43 0.70 -21.73
C THR A 145 -15.25 1.82 -21.11
N SER A 146 -14.78 3.06 -21.22
CA SER A 146 -15.55 4.23 -20.76
C SER A 146 -16.93 4.32 -21.44
N SER A 147 -17.03 3.97 -22.72
CA SER A 147 -18.31 3.95 -23.44
C SER A 147 -19.25 2.88 -22.87
N ASP A 148 -18.75 1.67 -22.58
CA ASP A 148 -19.57 0.60 -21.99
C ASP A 148 -20.12 1.01 -20.61
N VAL A 149 -19.27 1.65 -19.78
CA VAL A 149 -19.68 2.18 -18.48
C VAL A 149 -20.76 3.25 -18.64
N CYS A 150 -20.60 4.20 -19.58
CA CYS A 150 -21.60 5.24 -19.84
C CYS A 150 -22.95 4.64 -20.24
N SER A 151 -22.94 3.68 -21.18
CA SER A 151 -24.14 3.01 -21.66
C SER A 151 -24.87 2.25 -20.56
N ARG A 152 -24.14 1.55 -19.67
CA ARG A 152 -24.76 0.74 -18.61
C ARG A 152 -25.28 1.56 -17.43
N LEU A 153 -24.55 2.60 -17.06
CA LEU A 153 -24.92 3.44 -15.93
C LEU A 153 -25.84 4.60 -16.34
N GLY A 154 -26.05 4.82 -17.64
CA GLY A 154 -26.86 5.93 -18.17
C GLY A 154 -26.27 7.30 -17.83
N VAL A 155 -24.93 7.43 -17.83
CA VAL A 155 -24.21 8.62 -17.34
C VAL A 155 -23.36 9.24 -18.42
N HIS A 156 -23.20 10.55 -18.36
CA HIS A 156 -22.35 11.32 -19.25
C HIS A 156 -20.87 10.94 -19.12
N GLU A 157 -20.14 10.93 -20.25
CA GLU A 157 -18.73 10.54 -20.32
C GLU A 157 -17.81 11.35 -19.39
N ALA A 158 -18.08 12.64 -19.24
CA ALA A 158 -17.35 13.51 -18.30
C ALA A 158 -17.45 13.01 -16.84
N GLN A 159 -18.60 12.45 -16.44
CA GLN A 159 -18.78 11.90 -15.10
C GLN A 159 -18.00 10.60 -14.91
N ILE A 160 -17.98 9.74 -15.93
CA ILE A 160 -17.20 8.50 -15.92
C ILE A 160 -15.70 8.81 -15.93
N SER A 161 -15.26 9.83 -16.67
CA SER A 161 -13.87 10.27 -16.69
C SER A 161 -13.40 10.78 -15.32
N ARG A 162 -14.22 11.60 -14.64
CA ARG A 162 -13.93 12.05 -13.26
C ARG A 162 -13.90 10.89 -12.27
N SER A 163 -14.87 9.97 -12.37
CA SER A 163 -14.96 8.79 -11.51
C SER A 163 -13.75 7.87 -11.72
N GLY A 164 -13.37 7.62 -12.97
CA GLY A 164 -12.19 6.83 -13.31
C GLY A 164 -10.89 7.48 -12.83
N LYS A 165 -10.76 8.81 -12.96
CA LYS A 165 -9.61 9.55 -12.39
C LYS A 165 -9.51 9.36 -10.88
N MET A 166 -10.61 9.56 -10.16
CA MET A 166 -10.67 9.35 -8.71
C MET A 166 -10.30 7.91 -8.32
N LEU A 167 -10.84 6.90 -9.02
CA LEU A 167 -10.51 5.50 -8.74
C LEU A 167 -9.03 5.17 -9.01
N MET A 168 -8.42 5.77 -10.05
CA MET A 168 -6.98 5.62 -10.30
C MET A 168 -6.13 6.27 -9.21
N GLU A 169 -6.49 7.49 -8.78
CA GLU A 169 -5.80 8.20 -7.68
C GLU A 169 -5.88 7.40 -6.37
N ARG A 170 -6.98 6.67 -6.15
CA ARG A 170 -7.14 5.75 -5.01
C ARG A 170 -6.50 4.36 -5.21
N GLY A 171 -5.85 4.12 -6.34
CA GLY A 171 -5.21 2.83 -6.66
C GLY A 171 -6.18 1.66 -6.85
N LEU A 172 -7.46 1.94 -7.12
CA LEU A 172 -8.52 0.92 -7.22
C LEU A 172 -8.72 0.40 -8.64
N VAL A 173 -8.37 1.19 -9.64
CA VAL A 173 -8.40 0.76 -11.04
C VAL A 173 -7.14 1.21 -11.76
N VAL A 174 -6.82 0.50 -12.85
CA VAL A 174 -5.84 0.94 -13.84
C VAL A 174 -6.51 1.01 -15.21
N LYS A 175 -6.00 1.91 -16.06
CA LYS A 175 -6.45 2.05 -17.44
C LYS A 175 -5.40 1.46 -18.38
N THR A 176 -5.76 0.39 -19.07
CA THR A 176 -4.85 -0.35 -19.95
C THR A 176 -5.38 -0.33 -21.38
N ARG A 177 -4.47 -0.27 -22.35
CA ARG A 177 -4.81 -0.36 -23.77
C ARG A 177 -4.71 -1.81 -24.24
N LEU A 178 -5.79 -2.34 -24.83
CA LEU A 178 -5.79 -3.62 -25.52
C LEU A 178 -6.15 -3.36 -26.99
N GLY A 179 -5.18 -3.48 -27.88
CA GLY A 179 -5.33 -3.12 -29.29
C GLY A 179 -5.71 -1.65 -29.47
N ARG A 180 -6.92 -1.39 -29.98
CA ARG A 180 -7.42 -0.02 -30.26
C ARG A 180 -8.26 0.57 -29.13
N SER A 181 -8.65 -0.21 -28.12
CA SER A 181 -9.50 0.27 -27.03
C SER A 181 -8.71 0.46 -25.74
N LYS A 182 -9.11 1.47 -24.94
CA LYS A 182 -8.63 1.68 -23.58
C LYS A 182 -9.72 1.21 -22.61
N GLY A 183 -9.43 0.17 -21.86
CA GLY A 183 -10.33 -0.43 -20.88
C GLY A 183 -9.86 -0.19 -19.46
N TRP A 184 -10.79 -0.37 -18.52
CA TRP A 184 -10.54 -0.28 -17.09
C TRP A 184 -10.40 -1.69 -16.51
N TYR A 185 -9.47 -1.84 -15.58
CA TYR A 185 -9.25 -3.06 -14.82
C TYR A 185 -9.24 -2.71 -13.34
N ALA A 186 -9.96 -3.48 -12.53
CA ALA A 186 -9.76 -3.41 -11.09
C ALA A 186 -8.34 -3.87 -10.75
N THR A 187 -7.69 -3.18 -9.81
CA THR A 187 -6.47 -3.72 -9.17
C THR A 187 -6.86 -4.82 -8.19
N PRO A 188 -5.94 -5.69 -7.70
CA PRO A 188 -6.28 -6.68 -6.66
C PRO A 188 -6.96 -6.05 -5.44
N ARG A 189 -6.55 -4.82 -5.13
CA ARG A 189 -7.17 -4.00 -4.10
C ARG A 189 -8.56 -3.49 -4.51
N GLY A 190 -8.70 -2.98 -5.73
CA GLY A 190 -10.00 -2.62 -6.29
C GLY A 190 -11.01 -3.75 -6.23
N GLU A 191 -10.57 -4.99 -6.47
CA GLU A 191 -11.41 -6.18 -6.33
C GLU A 191 -11.86 -6.41 -4.88
N ALA A 192 -10.96 -6.28 -3.90
CA ALA A 192 -11.32 -6.42 -2.49
C ALA A 192 -12.36 -5.36 -2.06
N VAL A 193 -12.16 -4.11 -2.46
CA VAL A 193 -13.11 -3.01 -2.19
C VAL A 193 -14.43 -3.23 -2.93
N ALA A 194 -14.39 -3.69 -4.18
CA ALA A 194 -15.59 -4.01 -4.95
C ALA A 194 -16.42 -5.11 -4.27
N LYS A 195 -15.77 -6.15 -3.72
CA LYS A 195 -16.44 -7.21 -2.95
C LYS A 195 -17.13 -6.64 -1.70
N GLN A 196 -16.40 -5.87 -0.89
CA GLN A 196 -16.97 -5.21 0.29
C GLN A 196 -18.16 -4.29 -0.04
N LEU A 197 -18.09 -3.55 -1.15
CA LEU A 197 -19.18 -2.71 -1.63
C LEU A 197 -20.40 -3.53 -2.09
N ALA A 198 -20.17 -4.67 -2.74
CA ALA A 198 -21.25 -5.55 -3.16
C ALA A 198 -21.98 -6.15 -1.95
N ASP A 199 -21.25 -6.49 -0.89
CA ASP A 199 -21.83 -7.04 0.35
C ASP A 199 -22.68 -6.00 1.08
N ARG A 200 -22.19 -4.75 1.20
CA ARG A 200 -22.93 -3.63 1.83
C ARG A 200 -24.16 -3.17 1.04
N GLY A 201 -24.21 -3.43 -0.27
CA GLY A 201 -25.34 -3.07 -1.12
C GLY A 201 -26.51 -4.04 -1.07
N ASN A 202 -26.33 -5.20 -0.42
CA ASN A 202 -27.36 -6.23 -0.24
C ASN A 202 -28.04 -6.16 1.14
N GLU A 203 -27.64 -5.21 2.01
CA GLU A 203 -28.35 -4.82 3.25
C GLU A 203 -29.31 -3.65 2.99
#